data_AF-A0A840H844-F1
#
_entry.id   AF-A0A840H844-F1
#
_cell.length_a   1.000
_cell.length_b   1.000
_cell.length_c   1.000
_cell.angle_alpha   90.00
_cell.angle_beta   90.00
_cell.angle_gamma   90.00
#
_symmetry.space_group_name_H-M   'P 1'
#
loop_
_entity.id
_entity.type
_entity.pdbx_description
1 polymer ?
#
loop_
_entity_poly.entity_id
_entity_poly.type
_entity_poly.pdbx_seq_one_letter_code
_entity_poly.pdbx_strand_id
1 'polypeptide(L)'
;MSHSEIVDKIIEQLRIQDRSGGYFHQEPYKSDFFRLFVEAAEEGDGLRADHLWSLVGQRAPKVFNGHAWPLLFAAWPEWDYAWSYAKRRRASLL
;
A
#
# COMPACT_ATOMS: atom_id res chain seq x y z
N MET A 1 -10.98 8.44 -0.28
CA MET A 1 -10.69 8.10 -1.70
C MET A 1 -11.22 6.70 -1.93
N SER A 2 -11.52 6.36 -3.18
CA SER A 2 -11.86 5.00 -3.58
C SER A 2 -10.61 4.12 -3.67
N HIS A 3 -10.78 2.79 -3.58
CA HIS A 3 -9.65 1.86 -3.71
C HIS A 3 -8.99 2.04 -5.07
N SER A 4 -9.79 2.35 -6.09
CA SER A 4 -9.30 2.68 -7.41
C SER A 4 -8.35 3.87 -7.42
N GLU A 5 -8.74 5.00 -6.81
CA GLU A 5 -7.90 6.20 -6.75
C GLU A 5 -6.63 5.97 -5.91
N ILE A 6 -6.74 5.18 -4.83
CA ILE A 6 -5.60 4.84 -3.97
C ILE A 6 -4.60 4.00 -4.75
N VAL A 7 -5.05 3.01 -5.51
CA VAL A 7 -4.18 2.20 -6.37
C VAL A 7 -3.46 3.05 -7.40
N ASP A 8 -4.14 4.03 -8.00
CA ASP A 8 -3.51 4.93 -8.97
C ASP A 8 -2.39 5.76 -8.31
N LYS A 9 -2.60 6.23 -7.08
CA LYS A 9 -1.57 6.92 -6.29
C LYS A 9 -0.41 6.01 -5.89
N ILE A 10 -0.68 4.76 -5.52
CA ILE A 10 0.37 3.76 -5.24
C ILE A 10 1.24 3.57 -6.49
N ILE A 11 0.61 3.41 -7.65
CA ILE A 11 1.31 3.25 -8.94
C ILE A 11 2.16 4.50 -9.24
N GLU A 12 1.64 5.70 -9.01
CA GLU A 12 2.39 6.94 -9.19
C GLU A 12 3.62 6.99 -8.29
N GLN A 13 3.46 6.67 -7.00
CA GLN A 13 4.58 6.65 -6.05
C GLN A 13 5.64 5.61 -6.39
N LEU A 14 5.23 4.42 -6.82
CA LEU A 14 6.17 3.39 -7.30
C LEU A 14 6.95 3.89 -8.52
N ARG A 15 6.30 4.59 -9.47
CA ARG A 15 6.99 5.19 -10.63
C ARG A 15 7.96 6.30 -10.24
N ILE A 16 7.70 7.03 -9.17
CA ILE A 16 8.60 8.06 -8.64
C ILE A 16 9.80 7.38 -8.00
N GLN A 17 9.57 6.38 -7.16
CA GLN A 17 10.64 5.63 -6.51
C GLN A 17 11.54 4.91 -7.52
N ASP A 18 10.96 4.21 -8.51
CA ASP A 18 11.75 3.51 -9.55
C ASP A 18 12.62 4.48 -10.37
N ARG A 19 12.17 5.74 -10.55
CA ARG A 19 12.93 6.78 -11.27
C ARG A 19 14.01 7.44 -10.43
N SER A 20 13.69 7.72 -9.17
CA SER A 20 14.58 8.43 -8.23
C SER A 20 15.56 7.49 -7.53
N GLY A 21 15.31 6.18 -7.56
CA GLY A 21 16.03 5.19 -6.78
C GLY A 21 15.67 5.22 -5.29
N GLY A 22 16.38 4.38 -4.52
CA GLY A 22 16.17 4.23 -3.09
C GLY A 22 15.22 3.08 -2.72
N TYR A 23 15.10 2.84 -1.42
CA TYR A 23 14.36 1.71 -0.87
C TYR A 23 13.06 2.15 -0.23
N PHE A 24 12.05 1.30 -0.32
CA PHE A 24 10.72 1.54 0.23
C PHE A 24 10.73 1.92 1.72
N HIS A 25 11.66 1.37 2.51
CA HIS A 25 11.78 1.65 3.94
C HIS A 25 12.39 3.02 4.27
N GLN A 26 12.88 3.76 3.27
CA GLN A 26 13.45 5.10 3.45
C GLN A 26 12.36 6.16 3.37
N GLU A 27 12.57 7.27 4.06
CA GLU A 27 11.72 8.46 3.90
C GLU A 27 12.04 9.16 2.57
N PRO A 28 11.03 9.75 1.90
CA PRO A 28 9.62 9.83 2.32
C PRO A 28 8.77 8.60 1.94
N TYR A 29 9.32 7.65 1.17
CA TYR A 29 8.56 6.55 0.58
C TYR A 29 7.77 5.75 1.61
N LYS A 30 8.40 5.39 2.74
CA LYS A 30 7.75 4.61 3.80
C LYS A 30 6.48 5.31 4.29
N SER A 31 6.59 6.59 4.67
CA SER A 31 5.46 7.37 5.17
C SER A 31 4.39 7.59 4.12
N ASP A 32 4.77 7.85 2.87
CA ASP A 32 3.83 8.06 1.77
C ASP A 32 3.01 6.81 1.45
N PHE A 33 3.66 5.65 1.33
CA PHE A 33 2.96 4.39 1.13
C PHE A 33 2.12 3.99 2.33
N PHE A 34 2.62 4.21 3.55
CA PHE A 34 1.86 3.90 4.76
C PHE A 34 0.59 4.75 4.87
N ARG A 35 0.66 6.03 4.49
CA ARG A 35 -0.53 6.90 4.42
C ARG A 35 -1.56 6.37 3.42
N LEU A 36 -1.12 5.95 2.23
CA LEU A 36 -2.02 5.35 1.23
C LEU A 36 -2.62 4.03 1.72
N PHE A 37 -1.86 3.22 2.46
CA PHE A 37 -2.36 2.01 3.12
C PHE A 37 -3.46 2.35 4.14
N VAL A 38 -3.25 3.32 5.02
CA VAL A 38 -4.25 3.73 6.02
C VAL A 38 -5.53 4.20 5.34
N GLU A 39 -5.42 5.04 4.31
CA GLU A 39 -6.57 5.49 3.53
C GLU A 39 -7.33 4.31 2.90
N ALA A 40 -6.62 3.28 2.44
CA ALA A 40 -7.22 2.08 1.87
C ALA A 40 -7.91 1.21 2.94
N ALA A 41 -7.31 1.11 4.13
CA ALA A 41 -7.81 0.33 5.26
C ALA A 41 -9.02 0.96 5.97
N GLU A 42 -9.21 2.28 5.84
CA GLU A 42 -10.40 2.98 6.34
C GLU A 42 -11.54 3.06 5.31
N GLU A 43 -11.28 2.71 4.05
CA GLU A 43 -12.32 2.69 3.02
C GLU A 43 -13.03 1.33 2.96
N GLY A 44 -14.30 1.31 3.38
CA GLY A 44 -15.16 0.14 3.29
C GLY A 44 -14.59 -1.05 4.05
N ASP A 45 -14.46 -2.19 3.37
CA ASP A 45 -13.90 -3.43 3.93
C ASP A 45 -12.36 -3.49 3.88
N GLY A 46 -11.70 -2.38 3.53
CA GLY A 46 -10.26 -2.31 3.36
C GLY A 46 -9.78 -2.86 2.01
N LEU A 47 -8.55 -2.48 1.62
CA LEU A 47 -7.92 -3.01 0.42
C LEU A 47 -6.97 -4.16 0.76
N ARG A 48 -7.41 -5.40 0.49
CA ARG A 48 -6.60 -6.60 0.71
C ARG A 48 -5.44 -6.70 -0.29
N ALA A 49 -4.37 -7.37 0.13
CA ALA A 49 -3.14 -7.49 -0.65
C ALA A 49 -3.37 -8.19 -2.01
N ASP A 50 -4.17 -9.25 -2.07
CA ASP A 50 -4.52 -9.98 -3.29
C ASP A 50 -5.28 -9.11 -4.30
N HIS A 51 -6.20 -8.28 -3.81
CA HIS A 51 -6.93 -7.33 -4.64
C HIS A 51 -5.99 -6.22 -5.15
N LEU A 52 -5.15 -5.66 -4.27
CA LEU A 52 -4.12 -4.68 -4.65
C LEU A 52 -3.20 -5.25 -5.74
N TRP A 53 -2.71 -6.48 -5.56
CA TRP A 53 -1.87 -7.18 -6.54
C TRP A 53 -2.52 -7.27 -7.90
N SER A 54 -3.79 -7.69 -7.94
CA SER A 54 -4.56 -7.82 -9.17
C SER A 54 -4.71 -6.46 -9.87
N LEU A 55 -5.07 -5.41 -9.13
CA LEU A 55 -5.28 -4.07 -9.69
C LEU A 55 -3.99 -3.45 -10.23
N VAL A 56 -2.87 -3.55 -9.49
CA VAL A 56 -1.57 -3.04 -9.97
C VAL A 56 -1.11 -3.80 -11.21
N GLY A 57 -1.23 -5.13 -11.22
CA GLY A 57 -0.87 -5.96 -12.38
C GLY A 57 -1.68 -5.62 -13.63
N GLN A 58 -2.98 -5.35 -13.48
CA GLN A 58 -3.85 -4.96 -14.61
C GLN A 58 -3.55 -3.55 -15.12
N ARG A 59 -3.33 -2.57 -14.22
CA ARG A 59 -3.22 -1.15 -14.59
C ARG A 59 -1.81 -0.72 -14.99
N ALA A 60 -0.79 -1.31 -14.38
CA ALA A 60 0.59 -0.92 -14.60
C ALA A 60 1.55 -2.13 -14.65
N PRO A 61 1.46 -2.98 -15.70
CA PRO A 61 2.33 -4.15 -15.84
C PRO A 61 3.84 -3.84 -15.74
N LYS A 62 4.27 -2.66 -16.21
CA LYS A 62 5.67 -2.24 -16.11
C LYS A 62 6.12 -1.98 -14.67
N VAL A 63 5.25 -1.37 -13.85
CA VAL A 63 5.50 -1.11 -12.42
C VAL A 63 5.44 -2.42 -11.64
N PHE A 64 4.49 -3.28 -12.00
CA PHE A 64 4.32 -4.60 -11.39
C PHE A 64 5.55 -5.50 -11.58
N ASN A 65 6.27 -5.36 -12.69
CA ASN A 65 7.55 -6.04 -12.93
C ASN A 65 8.77 -5.25 -12.43
N GLY A 66 8.55 -4.09 -11.79
CA GLY A 66 9.60 -3.24 -11.23
C GLY A 66 10.13 -3.74 -9.89
N HIS A 67 11.26 -3.20 -9.43
CA HIS A 67 11.92 -3.66 -8.20
C HIS A 67 11.22 -3.18 -6.92
N ALA A 68 10.57 -2.01 -6.95
CA ALA A 68 9.89 -1.47 -5.77
C ALA A 68 8.60 -2.21 -5.41
N TRP A 69 7.86 -2.70 -6.41
CA TRP A 69 6.55 -3.32 -6.20
C TRP A 69 6.57 -4.57 -5.30
N PRO A 70 7.43 -5.57 -5.52
CA PRO A 70 7.49 -6.75 -4.65
C PRO A 70 7.77 -6.43 -3.18
N LEU A 71 8.56 -5.38 -2.92
CA LEU A 71 8.89 -4.94 -1.56
C LEU A 71 7.68 -4.31 -0.86
N LEU A 72 6.97 -3.42 -1.56
CA LEU A 72 5.72 -2.83 -1.04
C LEU A 72 4.67 -3.93 -0.79
N PHE A 73 4.50 -4.84 -1.74
CA PHE A 73 3.53 -5.93 -1.64
C PHE A 73 3.82 -6.84 -0.44
N ALA A 74 5.10 -7.15 -0.18
CA ALA A 74 5.49 -7.95 0.98
C ALA A 74 5.17 -7.26 2.32
N ALA A 75 5.27 -5.93 2.38
CA ALA A 75 4.95 -5.17 3.59
C ALA A 75 3.44 -5.04 3.86
N TRP A 76 2.60 -5.13 2.82
CA TRP A 76 1.16 -4.85 2.92
C TRP A 76 0.42 -5.74 3.93
N PRO A 77 0.60 -7.08 3.96
CA PRO A 77 -0.05 -7.93 4.95
C PRO A 77 0.41 -7.65 6.38
N GLU A 78 1.67 -7.28 6.58
CA GLU A 78 2.19 -6.93 7.90
C GLU A 78 1.54 -5.65 8.44
N TRP A 79 1.35 -4.66 7.56
CA TRP A 79 0.63 -3.44 7.89
C TRP A 79 -0.84 -3.70 8.19
N ASP A 80 -1.51 -4.51 7.38
CA ASP A 80 -2.91 -4.91 7.60
C ASP A 80 -3.09 -5.61 8.96
N TYR A 81 -2.19 -6.54 9.30
CA TYR A 81 -2.20 -7.21 10.59
C TYR A 81 -2.03 -6.20 11.75
N ALA A 82 -1.01 -5.34 11.67
CA ALA A 82 -0.71 -4.37 12.72
C ALA A 82 -1.87 -3.37 12.92
N TRP A 83 -2.44 -2.88 11.83
CA TRP A 83 -3.57 -1.95 11.84
C TRP A 83 -4.82 -2.59 12.44
N SER A 84 -5.16 -3.78 11.97
CA SER A 84 -6.29 -4.57 12.48
C SER A 84 -6.14 -4.89 13.97
N TYR A 85 -4.93 -5.23 14.41
CA TYR A 85 -4.64 -5.47 15.83
C TYR A 85 -4.83 -4.21 16.68
N ALA A 86 -4.30 -3.06 16.21
CA ALA A 86 -4.46 -1.78 16.90
C ALA A 86 -5.93 -1.37 17.01
N LYS A 87 -6.72 -1.53 15.94
CA LYS A 87 -8.17 -1.28 15.94
C LYS A 87 -8.91 -2.14 16.96
N ARG A 88 -8.64 -3.46 17.00
CA ARG A 88 -9.25 -4.36 17.99
C ARG A 88 -8.91 -3.98 19.42
N ARG A 89 -7.65 -3.64 19.71
CA ARG A 89 -7.24 -3.18 21.04
C ARG A 89 -7.93 -1.89 21.44
N ARG A 90 -8.06 -0.93 20.52
CA ARG A 90 -8.78 0.32 20.78
C ARG A 90 -10.25 0.06 21.11
N ALA A 91 -10.90 -0.85 20.38
CA ALA A 91 -12.29 -1.23 20.65
C ALA A 91 -12.47 -1.92 22.00
N SER A 92 -11.50 -2.74 22.45
CA SER A 92 -11.57 -3.40 23.77
C SER A 92 -11.38 -2.47 24.98
N LEU A 93 -10.98 -1.22 24.74
CA LEU A 93 -10.76 -0.20 25.79
C LEU A 93 -11.93 0.81 25.90
N LEU A 94 -12.96 0.64 25.07
CA LEU A 94 -14.19 1.45 25.05
C LEU A 94 -15.36 0.62 25.56
#